data_AF-L1J7C8-F1
#
_entry.id   AF-L1J7C8-F1
#
_cell.length_a   1.000
_cell.length_b   1.000
_cell.length_c   1.000
_cell.angle_alpha   90.00
_cell.angle_beta   90.00
_cell.angle_gamma   90.00
#
_symmetry.space_group_name_H-M   'P 1'
#
loop_
_entity.id
_entity.type
_entity.pdbx_description
1 polymer ?
#
loop_
_entity_poly.entity_id
_entity_poly.type
_entity_poly.pdbx_seq_one_letter_code
_entity_poly.pdbx_strand_id
1 'polypeptide(L)'
;MEGKLAAALKHFDSAVKMNPTDHMNWYKRATAHIIEKKFEAALRDLAKVLEIKPDYFQALDKRAKIHTSQGRFQEAREDVQALLKSKDSASLRETLSNLHLAEQAYDAAKTLLEQKNYQAARDHLNKAIDVASDCVQLLLMRAECHLKLGDRENALADTGKALKVDSKHMAALAMRGQAYYEMDELDMAQRHFREGLRLDPEHKVCKQAYRKIKQMENVAKAAQKEMDSKQYNEALESYEKGAKIDPNHVLFTGKMNLGRCQVLIKLKKYREAIEACSEVMNIPEQIHDRMQTLLSRAEALQGLEDWEEAVRDCERALNLQKDSHEAKEKLERAKQLLKKSKMKDYYKVLDVPKDADDRAIKKAYKKKALTMHPDKTKEESDLANRKFHEIAEAHEVLTDPEKRAKYDRGEDPINEQPQGNPGQGFPFGFGGGGGGSHHFTFHFG
;
A
#
# COMPACT_ATOMS: atom_id res chain seq x y z
N MET A 1 39.66 -19.23 -12.69
CA MET A 1 39.98 -20.26 -11.66
C MET A 1 39.25 -21.58 -11.91
N GLU A 2 38.02 -21.56 -12.43
CA GLU A 2 37.20 -22.75 -12.70
C GLU A 2 37.89 -23.85 -13.53
N GLY A 3 38.62 -23.51 -14.61
CA GLY A 3 39.30 -24.50 -15.45
C GLY A 3 40.43 -25.28 -14.76
N LYS A 4 41.07 -24.71 -13.72
CA LYS A 4 42.13 -25.40 -12.95
C LYS A 4 41.54 -26.39 -11.93
N LEU A 5 40.37 -26.09 -11.39
CA LEU A 5 39.70 -26.92 -10.38
C LEU A 5 39.07 -28.17 -11.00
N ALA A 6 38.45 -28.05 -12.16
CA ALA A 6 37.91 -29.18 -12.92
C ALA A 6 39.02 -30.16 -13.36
N ALA A 7 40.18 -29.65 -13.76
CA ALA A 7 41.36 -30.48 -14.06
C ALA A 7 41.89 -31.17 -12.80
N ALA A 8 41.97 -30.45 -11.67
CA ALA A 8 42.40 -31.01 -10.39
C ALA A 8 41.49 -32.17 -9.93
N LEU A 9 40.16 -32.04 -10.10
CA LEU A 9 39.22 -33.13 -9.77
C LEU A 9 39.48 -34.39 -10.59
N LYS A 10 39.76 -34.28 -11.90
CA LYS A 10 40.13 -35.45 -12.72
C LYS A 10 41.39 -36.15 -12.22
N HIS A 11 42.37 -35.38 -11.77
CA HIS A 11 43.59 -35.93 -11.17
C HIS A 11 43.30 -36.61 -9.83
N PHE A 12 42.49 -36.00 -8.96
CA PHE A 12 42.10 -36.60 -7.70
C PHE A 12 41.23 -37.86 -7.88
N ASP A 13 40.34 -37.89 -8.87
CA ASP A 13 39.57 -39.08 -9.25
C ASP A 13 40.46 -40.24 -9.67
N SER A 14 41.52 -39.96 -10.42
CA SER A 14 42.50 -40.96 -10.81
C SER A 14 43.32 -41.42 -9.60
N ALA A 15 43.71 -40.50 -8.73
CA ALA A 15 44.49 -40.80 -7.52
C ALA A 15 43.75 -41.73 -6.54
N VAL A 16 42.45 -41.49 -6.29
CA VAL A 16 41.66 -42.38 -5.42
C VAL A 16 41.42 -43.76 -6.04
N LYS A 17 41.40 -43.88 -7.37
CA LYS A 17 41.28 -45.17 -8.05
C LYS A 17 42.59 -45.97 -8.01
N MET A 18 43.72 -45.28 -8.18
CA MET A 18 45.05 -45.89 -8.14
C MET A 18 45.45 -46.31 -6.72
N ASN A 19 45.08 -45.52 -5.71
CA ASN A 19 45.38 -45.82 -4.31
C ASN A 19 44.18 -45.48 -3.41
N PRO A 20 43.21 -46.41 -3.30
CA PRO A 20 41.98 -46.19 -2.54
C PRO A 20 42.19 -46.22 -1.02
N THR A 21 43.32 -46.73 -0.54
CA THR A 21 43.65 -46.82 0.90
C THR A 21 44.38 -45.58 1.43
N ASP A 22 44.80 -44.66 0.56
CA ASP A 22 45.41 -43.41 0.98
C ASP A 22 44.37 -42.33 1.29
N HIS A 23 44.11 -42.11 2.57
CA HIS A 23 43.19 -41.08 3.07
C HIS A 23 43.48 -39.67 2.52
N MET A 24 44.73 -39.32 2.19
CA MET A 24 45.06 -37.99 1.67
C MET A 24 44.49 -37.75 0.27
N ASN A 25 44.36 -38.78 -0.56
CA ASN A 25 43.76 -38.65 -1.89
C ASN A 25 42.26 -38.31 -1.78
N TRP A 26 41.55 -39.01 -0.90
CA TRP A 26 40.14 -38.73 -0.59
C TRP A 26 39.98 -37.33 0.02
N TYR A 27 40.84 -36.93 0.96
CA TYR A 27 40.77 -35.62 1.60
C TYR A 27 41.00 -34.45 0.62
N LYS A 28 41.98 -34.58 -0.29
CA LYS A 28 42.24 -33.58 -1.33
C LYS A 28 41.05 -33.46 -2.28
N ARG A 29 40.45 -34.59 -2.68
CA ARG A 29 39.25 -34.59 -3.52
C ARG A 29 38.05 -33.96 -2.81
N ALA A 30 37.82 -34.31 -1.55
CA ALA A 30 36.80 -33.69 -0.72
C ALA A 30 36.96 -32.17 -0.67
N THR A 31 38.19 -31.69 -0.45
CA THR A 31 38.47 -30.25 -0.40
C THR A 31 38.19 -29.56 -1.73
N ALA A 32 38.51 -30.20 -2.86
CA ALA A 32 38.13 -29.69 -4.18
C ALA A 32 36.60 -29.64 -4.36
N HIS A 33 35.88 -30.67 -3.90
CA HIS A 33 34.41 -30.67 -3.91
C HIS A 33 33.80 -29.56 -3.03
N ILE A 34 34.40 -29.24 -1.87
CA ILE A 34 33.96 -28.12 -1.02
C ILE A 34 34.10 -26.78 -1.76
N ILE A 35 35.21 -26.57 -2.46
CA ILE A 35 35.43 -25.32 -3.24
C ILE A 35 34.39 -25.20 -4.37
N GLU A 36 33.98 -26.32 -4.96
CA GLU A 36 32.87 -26.36 -5.94
C GLU A 36 31.47 -26.35 -5.31
N LYS A 37 31.36 -26.22 -3.99
CA LYS A 37 30.09 -26.30 -3.23
C LYS A 37 29.32 -27.62 -3.43
N LYS A 38 30.01 -28.70 -3.83
CA LYS A 38 29.46 -30.05 -3.97
C LYS A 38 29.50 -30.78 -2.62
N PHE A 39 28.74 -30.27 -1.65
CA PHE A 39 28.81 -30.73 -0.26
C PHE A 39 28.53 -32.23 -0.09
N GLU A 40 27.55 -32.81 -0.78
CA GLU A 40 27.28 -34.26 -0.68
C GLU A 40 28.44 -35.13 -1.19
N ALA A 41 29.14 -34.69 -2.24
CA ALA A 41 30.32 -35.40 -2.74
C ALA A 41 31.48 -35.27 -1.75
N ALA A 42 31.68 -34.07 -1.19
CA ALA A 42 32.68 -33.85 -0.16
C ALA A 42 32.42 -34.69 1.10
N LEU A 43 31.17 -34.79 1.56
CA LEU A 43 30.81 -35.59 2.74
C LEU A 43 31.10 -37.08 2.54
N ARG A 44 30.81 -37.64 1.36
CA ARG A 44 31.16 -39.03 1.03
C ARG A 44 32.66 -39.26 1.08
N ASP A 45 33.44 -38.36 0.51
CA ASP A 45 34.91 -38.47 0.52
C ASP A 45 35.48 -38.29 1.94
N LEU A 46 34.96 -37.35 2.72
CA LEU A 46 35.34 -37.17 4.13
C LEU A 46 34.98 -38.39 4.98
N ALA A 47 33.84 -39.03 4.72
CA ALA A 47 33.50 -40.29 5.37
C ALA A 47 34.53 -41.39 5.03
N LYS A 48 34.99 -41.50 3.77
CA LYS A 48 36.07 -42.42 3.40
C LYS A 48 37.41 -42.10 4.08
N VAL A 49 37.75 -40.83 4.23
CA VAL A 49 38.93 -40.42 5.02
C VAL A 49 38.83 -40.96 6.45
N LEU A 50 37.66 -40.88 7.06
CA LEU A 50 37.43 -41.28 8.45
C LEU A 50 37.21 -42.79 8.62
N GLU A 51 36.80 -43.51 7.58
CA GLU A 51 36.86 -44.98 7.55
C GLU A 51 38.32 -45.47 7.58
N ILE A 52 39.22 -44.81 6.84
CA ILE A 52 40.65 -45.18 6.79
C ILE A 52 41.40 -44.69 8.04
N LYS A 53 41.10 -43.46 8.47
CA LYS A 53 41.75 -42.79 9.60
C LYS A 53 40.71 -42.08 10.49
N PRO A 54 40.13 -42.77 11.48
CA PRO A 54 39.01 -42.27 12.29
C PRO A 54 39.28 -40.99 13.08
N ASP A 55 40.53 -40.73 13.44
CA ASP A 55 40.96 -39.59 14.26
C ASP A 55 41.51 -38.41 13.42
N TYR A 56 41.29 -38.41 12.11
CA TYR A 56 41.82 -37.38 11.22
C TYR A 56 41.11 -36.03 11.44
N PHE A 57 41.70 -35.20 12.30
CA PHE A 57 41.18 -33.91 12.75
C PHE A 57 40.65 -33.02 11.62
N GLN A 58 41.41 -32.85 10.52
CA GLN A 58 41.00 -31.95 9.46
C GLN A 58 39.79 -32.46 8.65
N ALA A 59 39.55 -33.77 8.59
CA ALA A 59 38.32 -34.28 7.96
C ALA A 59 37.13 -34.11 8.88
N LEU A 60 37.25 -34.43 10.17
CA LEU A 60 36.21 -34.20 11.17
C LEU A 60 35.81 -32.72 11.23
N ASP A 61 36.78 -31.79 11.29
CA ASP A 61 36.51 -30.34 11.31
C ASP A 61 35.78 -29.86 10.04
N LYS A 62 36.21 -30.32 8.85
CA LYS A 62 35.51 -29.97 7.61
C LYS A 62 34.12 -30.59 7.54
N ARG A 63 33.96 -31.84 7.98
CA ARG A 63 32.69 -32.57 7.95
C ARG A 63 31.67 -31.95 8.92
N ALA A 64 32.11 -31.62 10.14
CA ALA A 64 31.32 -30.88 11.12
C ALA A 64 30.80 -29.55 10.54
N LYS A 65 31.69 -28.74 9.96
CA LYS A 65 31.31 -27.44 9.36
C LYS A 65 30.30 -27.58 8.23
N ILE A 66 30.46 -28.59 7.38
CA ILE A 66 29.49 -28.87 6.32
C ILE A 66 28.15 -29.30 6.92
N HIS A 67 28.14 -30.22 7.88
CA HIS A 67 26.92 -30.63 8.58
C HIS A 67 26.22 -29.45 9.25
N THR A 68 26.95 -28.57 9.95
CA THR A 68 26.42 -27.33 10.52
C THR A 68 25.79 -26.44 9.44
N SER A 69 26.49 -26.18 8.33
CA SER A 69 25.97 -25.33 7.25
C SER A 69 24.69 -25.87 6.59
N GLN A 70 24.46 -27.19 6.68
CA GLN A 70 23.27 -27.86 6.15
C GLN A 70 22.19 -28.12 7.21
N GLY A 71 22.38 -27.64 8.44
CA GLY A 71 21.45 -27.86 9.56
C GLY A 71 21.40 -29.32 10.07
N ARG A 72 22.39 -30.14 9.70
CA ARG A 72 22.57 -31.51 10.22
C ARG A 72 23.22 -31.46 11.59
N PHE A 73 22.47 -30.97 12.57
CA PHE A 73 22.99 -30.63 13.89
C PHE A 73 23.51 -31.85 14.65
N GLN A 74 22.79 -32.98 14.60
CA GLN A 74 23.20 -34.21 15.28
C GLN A 74 24.53 -34.73 14.74
N GLU A 75 24.68 -34.85 13.42
CA GLU A 75 25.94 -35.30 12.80
C GLU A 75 27.09 -34.31 13.04
N ALA A 76 26.82 -33.00 13.02
CA ALA A 76 27.82 -31.99 13.36
C ALA A 76 28.29 -32.12 14.82
N ARG A 77 27.37 -32.40 15.75
CA ARG A 77 27.69 -32.60 17.17
C ARG A 77 28.55 -33.85 17.37
N GLU A 78 28.23 -34.94 16.71
CA GLU A 78 29.02 -36.18 16.75
C GLU A 78 30.46 -35.95 16.26
N ASP A 79 30.63 -35.22 15.16
CA ASP A 79 31.96 -34.86 14.65
C ASP A 79 32.72 -33.95 15.62
N VAL A 80 32.06 -32.95 16.22
CA VAL A 80 32.70 -32.07 17.22
C VAL A 80 33.04 -32.82 18.50
N GLN A 81 32.23 -33.77 18.93
CA GLN A 81 32.55 -34.66 20.06
C GLN A 81 33.77 -35.52 19.75
N ALA A 82 33.89 -36.05 18.52
CA ALA A 82 35.08 -36.79 18.11
C ALA A 82 36.33 -35.89 18.09
N LEU A 83 36.21 -34.63 17.64
CA LEU A 83 37.30 -33.64 17.70
C LEU A 83 37.76 -33.40 19.14
N LEU A 84 36.82 -33.22 20.08
CA LEU A 84 37.12 -32.99 21.50
C LEU A 84 37.88 -34.16 22.15
N LYS A 85 37.67 -35.40 21.70
CA LYS A 85 38.45 -36.56 22.18
C LYS A 85 39.92 -36.46 21.79
N SER A 86 40.21 -35.91 20.62
CA SER A 86 41.58 -35.77 20.09
C SER A 86 42.29 -34.50 20.58
N LYS A 87 41.53 -33.40 20.71
CA LYS A 87 42.03 -32.08 21.09
C LYS A 87 40.95 -31.35 21.86
N ASP A 88 41.10 -31.34 23.17
CA ASP A 88 40.22 -30.59 24.04
C ASP A 88 40.47 -29.09 23.90
N SER A 89 39.40 -28.31 23.73
CA SER A 89 39.47 -26.87 23.49
C SER A 89 38.17 -26.21 23.94
N ALA A 90 38.29 -25.10 24.66
CA ALA A 90 37.13 -24.30 25.09
C ALA A 90 36.24 -23.91 23.91
N SER A 91 36.84 -23.52 22.77
CA SER A 91 36.12 -23.16 21.55
C SER A 91 35.33 -24.32 20.94
N LEU A 92 35.84 -25.55 21.01
CA LEU A 92 35.11 -26.73 20.54
C LEU A 92 33.95 -27.10 21.48
N ARG A 93 34.11 -26.93 22.80
CA ARG A 93 33.01 -27.13 23.77
C ARG A 93 31.90 -26.10 23.58
N GLU A 94 32.27 -24.84 23.33
CA GLU A 94 31.31 -23.79 22.98
C GLU A 94 30.56 -24.12 21.69
N THR A 95 31.28 -24.54 20.64
CA THR A 95 30.67 -24.98 19.37
C THR A 95 29.69 -26.13 19.60
N LEU A 96 30.05 -27.13 20.40
CA LEU A 96 29.17 -28.25 20.75
C LEU A 96 27.90 -27.80 21.48
N SER A 97 28.05 -26.86 22.43
CA SER A 97 26.93 -26.26 23.17
C SER A 97 25.99 -25.50 22.22
N ASN A 98 26.55 -24.67 21.33
CA ASN A 98 25.78 -23.89 20.37
C ASN A 98 25.03 -24.80 19.38
N LEU A 99 25.66 -25.87 18.89
CA LEU A 99 24.99 -26.86 18.04
C LEU A 99 23.83 -27.56 18.75
N HIS A 100 24.00 -27.90 20.03
CA HIS A 100 22.92 -28.51 20.82
C HIS A 100 21.73 -27.55 21.01
N LEU A 101 22.00 -26.28 21.33
CA LEU A 101 20.96 -25.27 21.45
C LEU A 101 20.25 -24.98 20.11
N ALA A 102 21.01 -24.97 19.01
CA ALA A 102 20.45 -24.80 17.67
C ALA A 102 19.53 -25.97 17.27
N GLU A 103 19.91 -27.21 17.59
CA GLU A 103 19.10 -28.40 17.39
C GLU A 103 17.78 -28.33 18.17
N GLN A 104 17.85 -28.02 19.48
CA GLN A 104 16.66 -27.83 20.30
C GLN A 104 15.76 -26.71 19.77
N ALA A 105 16.34 -25.59 19.34
CA ALA A 105 15.58 -24.50 18.76
C ALA A 105 14.92 -24.89 17.44
N TYR A 106 15.60 -25.66 16.60
CA TYR A 106 15.07 -26.18 15.35
C TYR A 106 13.87 -27.12 15.57
N ASP A 107 13.96 -28.05 16.53
CA ASP A 107 12.85 -28.97 16.83
C ASP A 107 11.67 -28.26 17.50
N ALA A 108 11.95 -27.29 18.38
CA ALA A 108 10.91 -26.42 18.94
C ALA A 108 10.20 -25.62 17.83
N ALA A 109 10.95 -25.07 16.87
CA ALA A 109 10.38 -24.34 15.74
C ALA A 109 9.47 -25.22 14.88
N LYS A 110 9.83 -26.48 14.60
CA LYS A 110 8.94 -27.42 13.88
C LYS A 110 7.62 -27.61 14.62
N THR A 111 7.69 -27.88 15.91
CA THR A 111 6.50 -28.09 16.75
C THR A 111 5.60 -26.85 16.75
N LEU A 112 6.19 -25.66 16.85
CA LEU A 112 5.47 -24.40 16.84
C LEU A 112 4.86 -24.07 15.47
N LEU A 113 5.51 -24.46 14.37
CA LEU A 113 4.97 -24.35 13.01
C LEU A 113 3.72 -25.22 12.83
N GLU A 114 3.74 -26.46 13.34
CA GLU A 114 2.55 -27.34 13.34
C GLU A 114 1.39 -26.74 14.14
N GLN A 115 1.71 -26.08 15.25
CA GLN A 115 0.75 -25.33 16.07
C GLN A 115 0.34 -23.97 15.45
N LYS A 116 0.89 -23.61 14.29
CA LYS A 116 0.70 -22.31 13.61
C LYS A 116 1.09 -21.11 14.47
N ASN A 117 1.95 -21.30 15.47
CA ASN A 117 2.53 -20.21 16.26
C ASN A 117 3.77 -19.66 15.54
N TYR A 118 3.53 -18.92 14.46
CA TYR A 118 4.58 -18.43 13.57
C TYR A 118 5.54 -17.45 14.25
N GLN A 119 5.04 -16.66 15.22
CA GLN A 119 5.85 -15.70 15.96
C GLN A 119 6.91 -16.40 16.81
N ALA A 120 6.49 -17.35 17.66
CA ALA A 120 7.42 -18.11 18.49
C ALA A 120 8.34 -19.00 17.62
N ALA A 121 7.81 -19.61 16.56
CA ALA A 121 8.60 -20.41 15.63
C ALA A 121 9.74 -19.57 15.00
N ARG A 122 9.44 -18.35 14.55
CA ARG A 122 10.44 -17.42 13.99
C ARG A 122 11.55 -17.12 15.00
N ASP A 123 11.21 -16.88 16.26
CA ASP A 123 12.18 -16.54 17.30
C ASP A 123 13.11 -17.72 17.62
N HIS A 124 12.60 -18.95 17.58
CA HIS A 124 13.43 -20.16 17.66
C HIS A 124 14.29 -20.38 16.41
N LEU A 125 13.75 -20.13 15.21
CA LEU A 125 14.51 -20.22 13.95
C LEU A 125 15.66 -19.23 13.89
N ASN A 126 15.52 -18.02 14.46
CA ASN A 126 16.62 -17.06 14.57
C ASN A 126 17.82 -17.69 15.30
N LYS A 127 17.59 -18.32 16.45
CA LYS A 127 18.64 -18.98 17.25
C LYS A 127 19.33 -20.10 16.47
N ALA A 128 18.57 -20.89 15.71
CA ALA A 128 19.15 -21.95 14.88
C ALA A 128 19.97 -21.40 13.70
N ILE A 129 19.50 -20.31 13.07
CA ILE A 129 20.14 -19.64 11.94
C ILE A 129 21.42 -18.90 12.36
N ASP A 130 21.53 -18.42 13.60
CA ASP A 130 22.77 -17.84 14.12
C ASP A 130 23.94 -18.84 14.08
N VAL A 131 23.64 -20.14 14.19
CA VAL A 131 24.63 -21.23 14.09
C VAL A 131 24.76 -21.76 12.66
N ALA A 132 23.64 -21.86 11.93
CA ALA A 132 23.57 -22.44 10.58
C ALA A 132 22.99 -21.44 9.56
N SER A 133 23.72 -20.35 9.31
CA SER A 133 23.23 -19.18 8.57
C SER A 133 22.92 -19.41 7.09
N ASP A 134 23.59 -20.38 6.47
CA ASP A 134 23.42 -20.74 5.06
C ASP A 134 22.47 -21.95 4.86
N CYS A 135 21.86 -22.47 5.92
CA CYS A 135 20.98 -23.63 5.83
C CYS A 135 19.66 -23.25 5.15
N VAL A 136 19.50 -23.70 3.90
CA VAL A 136 18.32 -23.45 3.06
C VAL A 136 17.03 -23.84 3.77
N GLN A 137 17.01 -24.98 4.47
CA GLN A 137 15.81 -25.43 5.17
C GLN A 137 15.37 -24.46 6.27
N LEU A 138 16.30 -23.99 7.11
CA LEU A 138 15.99 -23.04 8.17
C LEU A 138 15.54 -21.70 7.62
N LEU A 139 16.21 -21.21 6.58
CA LEU A 139 15.84 -19.98 5.87
C LEU A 139 14.42 -20.08 5.31
N LEU A 140 14.03 -21.20 4.72
CA LEU A 140 12.69 -21.38 4.16
C LEU A 140 11.61 -21.54 5.22
N MET A 141 11.89 -22.23 6.32
CA MET A 141 10.98 -22.29 7.46
C MET A 141 10.74 -20.89 8.06
N ARG A 142 11.80 -20.07 8.14
CA ARG A 142 11.67 -18.70 8.66
C ARG A 142 10.96 -17.79 7.66
N ALA A 143 11.24 -17.93 6.36
CA ALA A 143 10.50 -17.25 5.30
C ALA A 143 9.00 -17.58 5.32
N GLU A 144 8.63 -18.83 5.61
CA GLU A 144 7.23 -19.22 5.81
C GLU A 144 6.60 -18.48 6.99
N CYS A 145 7.28 -18.43 8.15
CA CYS A 145 6.82 -17.63 9.28
C CYS A 145 6.62 -16.16 8.90
N HIS A 146 7.59 -15.56 8.20
CA HIS A 146 7.52 -14.18 7.74
C HIS A 146 6.30 -13.93 6.84
N LEU A 147 6.05 -14.80 5.85
CA LEU A 147 4.84 -14.71 5.01
C LEU A 147 3.55 -14.78 5.83
N LYS A 148 3.46 -15.71 6.79
CA LYS A 148 2.28 -15.87 7.64
C LYS A 148 2.05 -14.70 8.59
N LEU A 149 3.12 -13.99 8.95
CA LEU A 149 3.08 -12.77 9.77
C LEU A 149 2.92 -11.50 8.92
N GLY A 150 2.90 -11.61 7.59
CA GLY A 150 2.81 -10.47 6.67
C GLY A 150 4.12 -9.69 6.47
N ASP A 151 5.24 -10.22 6.96
CA ASP A 151 6.58 -9.62 6.86
C ASP A 151 7.25 -10.01 5.54
N ARG A 152 6.74 -9.43 4.45
CA ARG A 152 7.13 -9.79 3.07
C ARG A 152 8.61 -9.51 2.78
N GLU A 153 9.16 -8.43 3.34
CA GLU A 153 10.54 -8.01 3.10
C GLU A 153 11.54 -9.04 3.65
N ASN A 154 11.35 -9.51 4.88
CA ASN A 154 12.22 -10.53 5.46
C ASN A 154 12.05 -11.89 4.77
N ALA A 155 10.83 -12.24 4.32
CA ALA A 155 10.62 -13.42 3.49
C ALA A 155 11.40 -13.33 2.15
N LEU A 156 11.46 -12.16 1.51
CA LEU A 156 12.29 -11.92 0.33
C LEU A 156 13.78 -12.03 0.64
N ALA A 157 14.24 -11.57 1.81
CA ALA A 157 15.64 -11.70 2.21
C ALA A 157 16.05 -13.17 2.35
N ASP A 158 15.26 -13.97 3.08
CA ASP A 158 15.56 -15.38 3.34
C ASP A 158 15.45 -16.26 2.08
N THR A 159 14.38 -16.09 1.30
CA THR A 159 14.26 -16.79 0.01
C THR A 159 15.36 -16.39 -0.97
N GLY A 160 15.81 -15.14 -0.92
CA GLY A 160 16.94 -14.66 -1.72
C GLY A 160 18.26 -15.33 -1.32
N LYS A 161 18.52 -15.50 -0.01
CA LYS A 161 19.69 -16.27 0.48
C LYS A 161 19.59 -17.74 0.07
N ALA A 162 18.43 -18.35 0.23
CA ALA A 162 18.19 -19.73 -0.21
C ALA A 162 18.49 -19.93 -1.70
N LEU A 163 18.03 -19.01 -2.56
CA LEU A 163 18.28 -19.07 -4.01
C LEU A 163 19.73 -18.77 -4.42
N LYS A 164 20.52 -18.09 -3.57
CA LYS A 164 21.97 -17.95 -3.78
C LYS A 164 22.72 -19.27 -3.54
N VAL A 165 22.20 -20.10 -2.63
CA VAL A 165 22.75 -21.44 -2.36
C VAL A 165 22.27 -22.43 -3.42
N ASP A 166 20.96 -22.47 -3.67
CA ASP A 166 20.34 -23.28 -4.72
C ASP A 166 19.37 -22.45 -5.57
N SER A 167 19.85 -21.99 -6.71
CA SER A 167 19.09 -21.19 -7.67
C SER A 167 17.83 -21.87 -8.23
N LYS A 168 17.70 -23.20 -8.09
CA LYS A 168 16.58 -23.99 -8.59
C LYS A 168 15.75 -24.60 -7.46
N HIS A 169 15.82 -24.02 -6.26
CA HIS A 169 15.04 -24.51 -5.14
C HIS A 169 13.55 -24.17 -5.28
N MET A 170 12.72 -25.19 -5.55
CA MET A 170 11.29 -25.03 -5.84
C MET A 170 10.51 -24.23 -4.79
N ALA A 171 10.65 -24.59 -3.51
CA ALA A 171 9.93 -23.90 -2.44
C ALA A 171 10.39 -22.44 -2.28
N ALA A 172 11.67 -22.14 -2.56
CA ALA A 172 12.20 -20.80 -2.45
C ALA A 172 11.63 -19.88 -3.53
N LEU A 173 11.56 -20.38 -4.78
CA LEU A 173 10.89 -19.68 -5.89
C LEU A 173 9.41 -19.45 -5.61
N ALA A 174 8.70 -20.45 -5.10
CA ALA A 174 7.28 -20.35 -4.78
C ALA A 174 7.01 -19.33 -3.66
N MET A 175 7.75 -19.40 -2.55
CA MET A 175 7.62 -18.47 -1.43
C MET A 175 8.01 -17.03 -1.82
N ARG A 176 9.07 -16.88 -2.64
CA ARG A 176 9.48 -15.57 -3.15
C ARG A 176 8.42 -14.96 -4.07
N GLY A 177 7.84 -15.77 -4.97
CA GLY A 177 6.72 -15.36 -5.81
C GLY A 177 5.50 -14.95 -4.99
N GLN A 178 5.21 -15.68 -3.91
CA GLN A 178 4.13 -15.35 -2.97
C GLN A 178 4.38 -14.02 -2.25
N ALA A 179 5.61 -13.76 -1.80
CA ALA A 179 5.96 -12.49 -1.16
C ALA A 179 5.72 -11.30 -2.10
N TYR A 180 6.18 -11.38 -3.35
CA TYR A 180 5.90 -10.34 -4.35
C TYR A 180 4.42 -10.22 -4.70
N TYR A 181 3.70 -11.35 -4.78
CA TYR A 181 2.26 -11.35 -5.03
C TYR A 181 1.55 -10.55 -3.94
N GLU A 182 1.85 -10.81 -2.69
CA GLU A 182 1.24 -10.09 -1.56
C GLU A 182 1.65 -8.61 -1.44
N MET A 183 2.70 -8.18 -2.16
CA MET A 183 3.11 -6.78 -2.30
C MET A 183 2.47 -6.09 -3.51
N ASP A 184 1.61 -6.80 -4.26
CA ASP A 184 1.04 -6.36 -5.55
C ASP A 184 2.11 -6.11 -6.64
N GLU A 185 3.31 -6.68 -6.47
CA GLU A 185 4.40 -6.69 -7.45
C GLU A 185 4.19 -7.87 -8.43
N LEU A 186 3.05 -7.83 -9.12
CA LEU A 186 2.52 -8.96 -9.90
C LEU A 186 3.48 -9.44 -11.01
N ASP A 187 4.22 -8.51 -11.65
CA ASP A 187 5.21 -8.85 -12.68
C ASP A 187 6.36 -9.71 -12.11
N MET A 188 6.87 -9.35 -10.94
CA MET A 188 7.95 -10.07 -10.27
C MET A 188 7.46 -11.41 -9.72
N ALA A 189 6.26 -11.43 -9.13
CA ALA A 189 5.60 -12.65 -8.69
C ALA A 189 5.44 -13.65 -9.85
N GLN A 190 4.93 -13.18 -10.99
CA GLN A 190 4.72 -13.98 -12.18
C GLN A 190 6.03 -14.57 -12.72
N ARG A 191 7.14 -13.81 -12.70
CA ARG A 191 8.47 -14.30 -13.11
C ARG A 191 8.93 -15.48 -12.26
N HIS A 192 8.86 -15.35 -10.93
CA HIS A 192 9.28 -16.43 -10.03
C HIS A 192 8.37 -17.66 -10.09
N PHE A 193 7.05 -17.48 -10.20
CA PHE A 193 6.15 -18.61 -10.43
C PHE A 193 6.40 -19.29 -11.76
N ARG A 194 6.71 -18.54 -12.83
CA ARG A 194 7.08 -19.10 -14.13
C ARG A 194 8.38 -19.90 -14.05
N GLU A 195 9.37 -19.43 -13.31
CA GLU A 195 10.62 -20.18 -13.06
C GLU A 195 10.35 -21.48 -12.31
N GLY A 196 9.52 -21.45 -11.26
CA GLY A 196 9.10 -22.67 -10.57
C GLY A 196 8.37 -23.65 -11.51
N LEU A 197 7.49 -23.16 -12.39
CA LEU A 197 6.79 -23.98 -13.38
C LEU A 197 7.70 -24.54 -14.49
N ARG A 198 8.88 -23.95 -14.72
CA ARG A 198 9.89 -24.54 -15.63
C ARG A 198 10.57 -25.76 -15.00
N LEU A 199 10.66 -25.81 -13.68
CA LEU A 199 11.24 -26.91 -12.94
C LEU A 199 10.21 -28.02 -12.69
N ASP A 200 8.99 -27.65 -12.29
CA ASP A 200 7.86 -28.55 -12.12
C ASP A 200 6.58 -27.92 -12.72
N PRO A 201 6.19 -28.35 -13.94
CA PRO A 201 4.99 -27.85 -14.61
C PRO A 201 3.67 -28.12 -13.86
N GLU A 202 3.63 -29.13 -12.98
CA GLU A 202 2.45 -29.51 -12.21
C GLU A 202 2.45 -28.98 -10.77
N HIS A 203 3.41 -28.11 -10.43
CA HIS A 203 3.48 -27.49 -9.11
C HIS A 203 2.22 -26.64 -8.83
N LYS A 204 1.31 -27.19 -8.02
CA LYS A 204 -0.04 -26.65 -7.78
C LYS A 204 -0.04 -25.18 -7.38
N VAL A 205 0.81 -24.79 -6.42
CA VAL A 205 0.87 -23.41 -5.90
C VAL A 205 1.26 -22.43 -6.99
N CYS A 206 2.34 -22.72 -7.72
CA CYS A 206 2.83 -21.85 -8.79
C CYS A 206 1.81 -21.77 -9.94
N LYS A 207 1.20 -22.91 -10.31
CA LYS A 207 0.21 -22.99 -11.40
C LYS A 207 -1.05 -22.17 -11.08
N GLN A 208 -1.55 -22.27 -9.85
CA GLN A 208 -2.70 -21.50 -9.39
C GLN A 208 -2.40 -20.00 -9.31
N ALA A 209 -1.29 -19.62 -8.68
CA ALA A 209 -0.88 -18.22 -8.55
C ALA A 209 -0.63 -17.57 -9.92
N TYR A 210 0.10 -18.25 -10.81
CA TYR A 210 0.37 -17.78 -12.17
C TYR A 210 -0.92 -17.53 -12.97
N ARG A 211 -1.88 -18.46 -12.93
CA ARG A 211 -3.17 -18.30 -13.62
C ARG A 211 -3.96 -17.13 -13.06
N LYS A 212 -3.99 -16.99 -11.74
CA LYS A 212 -4.70 -15.90 -11.04
C LYS A 212 -4.11 -14.54 -11.41
N ILE A 213 -2.79 -14.38 -11.33
CA ILE A 213 -2.09 -13.15 -11.74
C ILE A 213 -2.43 -12.79 -13.19
N LYS A 214 -2.42 -13.77 -14.10
CA LYS A 214 -2.78 -13.53 -15.50
C LYS A 214 -4.24 -13.05 -15.67
N GLN A 215 -5.17 -13.58 -14.88
CA GLN A 215 -6.57 -13.11 -14.88
C GLN A 215 -6.66 -11.67 -14.36
N MET A 216 -5.95 -11.34 -13.28
CA MET A 216 -5.86 -9.99 -12.69
C MET A 216 -5.30 -8.97 -13.69
N GLU A 217 -4.17 -9.30 -14.34
CA GLU A 217 -3.56 -8.43 -15.35
C GLU A 217 -4.49 -8.21 -16.55
N ASN A 218 -5.14 -9.27 -17.03
CA ASN A 218 -6.01 -9.17 -18.19
C ASN A 218 -7.24 -8.31 -17.92
N VAL A 219 -7.89 -8.49 -16.75
CA VAL A 219 -9.08 -7.71 -16.41
C VAL A 219 -8.72 -6.26 -16.12
N ALA A 220 -7.59 -5.99 -15.47
CA ALA A 220 -7.15 -4.61 -15.20
C ALA A 220 -6.82 -3.87 -16.50
N LYS A 221 -6.15 -4.52 -17.44
CA LYS A 221 -5.87 -3.96 -18.78
C LYS A 221 -7.15 -3.72 -19.59
N ALA A 222 -8.12 -4.64 -19.52
CA ALA A 222 -9.41 -4.48 -20.19
C ALA A 222 -10.19 -3.29 -19.60
N ALA A 223 -10.34 -3.25 -18.26
CA ALA A 223 -11.03 -2.17 -17.56
C ALA A 223 -10.44 -0.80 -17.88
N GLN A 224 -9.10 -0.68 -17.85
CA GLN A 224 -8.45 0.60 -18.19
C GLN A 224 -8.69 0.99 -19.65
N LYS A 225 -8.59 0.05 -20.59
CA LYS A 225 -8.87 0.31 -22.02
C LYS A 225 -10.32 0.75 -22.24
N GLU A 226 -11.27 0.12 -21.58
CA GLU A 226 -12.70 0.45 -21.64
C GLU A 226 -12.95 1.85 -21.06
N MET A 227 -12.31 2.17 -19.93
CA MET A 227 -12.33 3.52 -19.35
C MET A 227 -11.80 4.59 -20.31
N ASP A 228 -10.63 4.35 -20.91
CA ASP A 228 -10.00 5.28 -21.86
C ASP A 228 -10.87 5.47 -23.13
N SER A 229 -11.55 4.39 -23.53
CA SER A 229 -12.48 4.38 -24.67
C SER A 229 -13.87 4.92 -24.32
N LYS A 230 -14.11 5.37 -23.08
CA LYS A 230 -15.40 5.86 -22.56
C LYS A 230 -16.53 4.81 -22.61
N GLN A 231 -16.17 3.53 -22.67
CA GLN A 231 -17.07 2.38 -22.57
C GLN A 231 -17.35 2.10 -21.09
N TYR A 232 -18.10 3.00 -20.45
CA TYR A 232 -18.20 3.03 -18.99
C TYR A 232 -18.99 1.85 -18.40
N ASN A 233 -19.96 1.29 -19.12
CA ASN A 233 -20.70 0.13 -18.61
C ASN A 233 -19.82 -1.12 -18.64
N GLU A 234 -19.08 -1.32 -19.73
CA GLU A 234 -18.12 -2.42 -19.89
C GLU A 234 -16.99 -2.30 -18.87
N ALA A 235 -16.44 -1.09 -18.68
CA ALA A 235 -15.43 -0.84 -17.66
C ALA A 235 -15.95 -1.15 -16.24
N LEU A 236 -17.21 -0.81 -15.93
CA LEU A 236 -17.85 -1.13 -14.65
C LEU A 236 -17.90 -2.65 -14.43
N GLU A 237 -18.35 -3.40 -15.42
CA GLU A 237 -18.37 -4.88 -15.36
C GLU A 237 -16.97 -5.46 -15.18
N SER A 238 -15.96 -4.92 -15.88
CA SER A 238 -14.57 -5.34 -15.76
C SER A 238 -14.00 -5.07 -14.36
N TYR A 239 -14.25 -3.90 -13.78
CA TYR A 239 -13.80 -3.60 -12.41
C TYR A 239 -14.47 -4.51 -11.37
N GLU A 240 -15.78 -4.74 -11.49
CA GLU A 240 -16.50 -5.66 -10.60
C GLU A 240 -16.00 -7.10 -10.72
N LYS A 241 -15.71 -7.54 -11.95
CA LYS A 241 -15.11 -8.85 -12.21
C LYS A 241 -13.72 -8.93 -11.58
N GLY A 242 -12.92 -7.88 -11.71
CA GLY A 242 -11.58 -7.82 -11.13
C GLY A 242 -11.58 -7.94 -9.62
N ALA A 243 -12.44 -7.19 -8.93
CA ALA A 243 -12.58 -7.26 -7.47
C ALA A 243 -12.97 -8.67 -6.97
N LYS A 244 -13.58 -9.51 -7.82
CA LYS A 244 -13.99 -10.89 -7.49
C LYS A 244 -12.91 -11.95 -7.76
N ILE A 245 -11.80 -11.63 -8.47
CA ILE A 245 -10.77 -12.62 -8.81
C ILE A 245 -10.04 -13.12 -7.56
N ASP A 246 -9.65 -12.21 -6.68
CA ASP A 246 -9.08 -12.55 -5.39
C ASP A 246 -9.46 -11.51 -4.32
N PRO A 247 -10.61 -11.70 -3.65
CA PRO A 247 -11.07 -10.79 -2.61
C PRO A 247 -10.09 -10.63 -1.45
N ASN A 248 -9.21 -11.62 -1.21
CA ASN A 248 -8.20 -11.57 -0.15
C ASN A 248 -6.96 -10.76 -0.56
N HIS A 249 -6.78 -10.47 -1.85
CA HIS A 249 -5.69 -9.62 -2.31
C HIS A 249 -6.08 -8.15 -2.18
N VAL A 250 -5.94 -7.62 -0.95
CA VAL A 250 -6.43 -6.31 -0.53
C VAL A 250 -5.99 -5.17 -1.45
N LEU A 251 -4.72 -5.15 -1.87
CA LEU A 251 -4.14 -4.10 -2.74
C LEU A 251 -4.85 -4.03 -4.10
N PHE A 252 -4.82 -5.13 -4.85
CA PHE A 252 -5.51 -5.27 -6.14
C PHE A 252 -7.02 -5.03 -6.03
N THR A 253 -7.70 -5.61 -5.04
CA THR A 253 -9.15 -5.40 -4.85
C THR A 253 -9.47 -3.93 -4.57
N GLY A 254 -8.65 -3.25 -3.76
CA GLY A 254 -8.74 -1.81 -3.55
C GLY A 254 -8.59 -1.02 -4.84
N LYS A 255 -7.62 -1.36 -5.70
CA LYS A 255 -7.44 -0.74 -7.02
C LYS A 255 -8.66 -0.93 -7.93
N MET A 256 -9.22 -2.14 -7.97
CA MET A 256 -10.41 -2.44 -8.77
C MET A 256 -11.64 -1.66 -8.27
N ASN A 257 -11.85 -1.60 -6.95
CA ASN A 257 -12.97 -0.86 -6.36
C ASN A 257 -12.81 0.66 -6.50
N LEU A 258 -11.58 1.19 -6.50
CA LEU A 258 -11.33 2.60 -6.81
C LEU A 258 -11.70 2.91 -8.28
N GLY A 259 -11.31 2.05 -9.22
CA GLY A 259 -11.74 2.15 -10.62
C GLY A 259 -13.26 2.05 -10.77
N ARG A 260 -13.91 1.17 -10.00
CA ARG A 260 -15.38 1.06 -9.91
C ARG A 260 -16.02 2.38 -9.44
N CYS A 261 -15.49 3.00 -8.39
CA CYS A 261 -15.96 4.30 -7.93
C CYS A 261 -15.83 5.37 -9.03
N GLN A 262 -14.67 5.43 -9.69
CA GLN A 262 -14.41 6.41 -10.76
C GLN A 262 -15.34 6.25 -11.96
N VAL A 263 -15.64 5.01 -12.39
CA VAL A 263 -16.54 4.80 -13.53
C VAL A 263 -17.99 5.12 -13.19
N LEU A 264 -18.44 4.83 -11.96
CA LEU A 264 -19.78 5.19 -11.49
C LEU A 264 -19.99 6.71 -11.48
N ILE A 265 -18.95 7.48 -11.16
CA ILE A 265 -18.96 8.96 -11.28
C ILE A 265 -19.16 9.38 -12.74
N LYS A 266 -18.47 8.76 -13.70
CA LYS A 266 -18.65 9.06 -15.13
C LYS A 266 -20.04 8.69 -15.64
N LEU A 267 -20.65 7.65 -15.06
CA LEU A 267 -22.04 7.26 -15.30
C LEU A 267 -23.07 8.13 -14.55
N LYS A 268 -22.62 9.12 -13.75
CA LYS A 268 -23.46 9.97 -12.88
C LYS A 268 -24.26 9.20 -11.83
N LYS A 269 -23.83 7.99 -11.50
CA LYS A 269 -24.41 7.14 -10.44
C LYS A 269 -23.76 7.47 -9.11
N TYR A 270 -23.96 8.69 -8.63
CA TYR A 270 -23.17 9.24 -7.54
C TYR A 270 -23.37 8.53 -6.19
N ARG A 271 -24.58 8.04 -5.89
CA ARG A 271 -24.83 7.27 -4.66
C ARG A 271 -24.05 5.96 -4.63
N GLU A 272 -24.14 5.18 -5.71
CA GLU A 272 -23.37 3.94 -5.88
C GLU A 272 -21.85 4.21 -5.86
N ALA A 273 -21.40 5.33 -6.41
CA ALA A 273 -19.99 5.73 -6.35
C ALA A 273 -19.52 5.99 -4.91
N ILE A 274 -20.32 6.69 -4.10
CA ILE A 274 -19.98 6.97 -2.69
C ILE A 274 -19.88 5.67 -1.89
N GLU A 275 -20.81 4.73 -2.10
CA GLU A 275 -20.77 3.40 -1.49
C GLU A 275 -19.49 2.65 -1.89
N ALA A 276 -19.17 2.60 -3.19
CA ALA A 276 -17.97 1.94 -3.68
C ALA A 276 -16.67 2.57 -3.13
N CYS A 277 -16.58 3.90 -3.10
CA CYS A 277 -15.46 4.59 -2.47
C CYS A 277 -15.38 4.31 -0.95
N SER A 278 -16.52 4.16 -0.27
CA SER A 278 -16.58 3.84 1.16
C SER A 278 -16.09 2.42 1.46
N GLU A 279 -16.36 1.45 0.59
CA GLU A 279 -15.78 0.11 0.69
C GLU A 279 -14.24 0.14 0.60
N VAL A 280 -13.67 0.92 -0.32
CA VAL A 280 -12.22 1.10 -0.42
C VAL A 280 -11.66 1.69 0.87
N MET A 281 -12.39 2.62 1.49
CA MET A 281 -11.94 3.27 2.71
C MET A 281 -11.92 2.37 3.95
N ASN A 282 -12.58 1.21 3.92
CA ASN A 282 -12.47 0.21 5.00
C ASN A 282 -11.13 -0.53 4.97
N ILE A 283 -10.36 -0.41 3.88
CA ILE A 283 -9.01 -0.95 3.77
C ILE A 283 -8.06 -0.09 4.63
N PRO A 284 -7.06 -0.68 5.34
CA PRO A 284 -6.07 0.10 6.06
C PRO A 284 -5.36 1.12 5.16
N GLU A 285 -5.13 2.32 5.69
CA GLU A 285 -4.61 3.48 4.95
C GLU A 285 -3.24 3.23 4.30
N GLN A 286 -2.40 2.42 4.93
CA GLN A 286 -1.06 2.07 4.43
C GLN A 286 -1.11 1.20 3.15
N ILE A 287 -2.28 0.69 2.79
CA ILE A 287 -2.47 -0.37 1.79
C ILE A 287 -3.24 0.15 0.56
N HIS A 288 -3.80 1.36 0.55
CA HIS A 288 -4.50 1.85 -0.64
C HIS A 288 -4.34 3.35 -0.82
N ASP A 289 -4.59 3.82 -2.05
CA ASP A 289 -4.54 5.24 -2.41
C ASP A 289 -5.73 5.99 -1.79
N ARG A 290 -5.60 6.31 -0.51
CA ARG A 290 -6.61 7.00 0.30
C ARG A 290 -6.91 8.39 -0.25
N MET A 291 -5.87 9.10 -0.69
CA MET A 291 -6.02 10.42 -1.27
C MET A 291 -6.93 10.33 -2.50
N GLN A 292 -6.63 9.45 -3.45
CA GLN A 292 -7.42 9.33 -4.67
C GLN A 292 -8.85 8.87 -4.41
N THR A 293 -9.04 8.02 -3.41
CA THR A 293 -10.37 7.56 -2.97
C THR A 293 -11.21 8.71 -2.41
N LEU A 294 -10.63 9.55 -1.54
CA LEU A 294 -11.29 10.74 -1.00
C LEU A 294 -11.63 11.75 -2.09
N LEU A 295 -10.70 12.00 -3.02
CA LEU A 295 -10.95 12.91 -4.14
C LEU A 295 -12.06 12.39 -5.08
N SER A 296 -12.12 11.07 -5.31
CA SER A 296 -13.20 10.45 -6.09
C SER A 296 -14.54 10.56 -5.35
N ARG A 297 -14.57 10.30 -4.04
CA ARG A 297 -15.79 10.46 -3.23
C ARG A 297 -16.27 11.91 -3.20
N ALA A 298 -15.37 12.87 -3.09
CA ALA A 298 -15.70 14.29 -3.16
C ALA A 298 -16.35 14.68 -4.50
N GLU A 299 -15.86 14.15 -5.63
CA GLU A 299 -16.47 14.38 -6.95
C GLU A 299 -17.89 13.79 -7.01
N ALA A 300 -18.12 12.61 -6.43
CA ALA A 300 -19.45 12.02 -6.33
C ALA A 300 -20.40 12.86 -5.44
N LEU A 301 -19.91 13.34 -4.29
CA LEU A 301 -20.66 14.20 -3.36
C LEU A 301 -21.04 15.53 -4.02
N GLN A 302 -20.13 16.14 -4.79
CA GLN A 302 -20.44 17.31 -5.61
C GLN A 302 -21.56 17.02 -6.62
N GLY A 303 -21.57 15.83 -7.21
CA GLY A 303 -22.65 15.38 -8.09
C GLY A 303 -24.02 15.25 -7.41
N LEU A 304 -24.05 15.05 -6.09
CA LEU A 304 -25.25 15.05 -5.26
C LEU A 304 -25.53 16.41 -4.59
N GLU A 305 -24.74 17.43 -4.92
CA GLU A 305 -24.80 18.76 -4.31
C GLU A 305 -24.53 18.76 -2.79
N ASP A 306 -23.84 17.74 -2.30
CA ASP A 306 -23.42 17.62 -0.90
C ASP A 306 -22.08 18.33 -0.68
N TRP A 307 -22.12 19.65 -0.78
CA TRP A 307 -20.94 20.51 -0.91
C TRP A 307 -20.04 20.52 0.33
N GLU A 308 -20.62 20.44 1.52
CA GLU A 308 -19.87 20.49 2.77
C GLU A 308 -19.02 19.24 2.95
N GLU A 309 -19.60 18.07 2.74
CA GLU A 309 -18.97 16.76 2.74
C GLU A 309 -17.88 16.69 1.67
N ALA A 310 -18.14 17.20 0.47
CA ALA A 310 -17.15 17.24 -0.59
C ALA A 310 -15.91 18.08 -0.22
N VAL A 311 -16.10 19.24 0.41
CA VAL A 311 -14.99 20.06 0.93
C VAL A 311 -14.23 19.30 2.01
N ARG A 312 -14.93 18.68 2.98
CA ARG A 312 -14.31 17.88 4.05
C ARG A 312 -13.41 16.76 3.49
N ASP A 313 -13.86 16.08 2.45
CA ASP A 313 -13.08 15.02 1.80
C ASP A 313 -11.85 15.55 1.07
N CYS A 314 -11.97 16.68 0.38
CA CYS A 314 -10.83 17.33 -0.27
C CYS A 314 -9.80 17.83 0.76
N GLU A 315 -10.24 18.36 1.90
CA GLU A 315 -9.35 18.78 2.99
C GLU A 315 -8.60 17.58 3.59
N ARG A 316 -9.31 16.47 3.82
CA ARG A 316 -8.68 15.21 4.27
C ARG A 316 -7.64 14.72 3.26
N ALA A 317 -7.98 14.72 1.97
CA ALA A 317 -7.04 14.33 0.90
C ALA A 317 -5.79 15.22 0.89
N LEU A 318 -5.94 16.54 1.01
CA LEU A 318 -4.82 17.47 1.07
C LEU A 318 -3.97 17.31 2.35
N ASN A 319 -4.58 16.94 3.48
CA ASN A 319 -3.84 16.66 4.71
C ASN A 319 -2.95 15.43 4.61
N LEU A 320 -3.34 14.43 3.79
CA LEU A 320 -2.51 13.26 3.49
C LEU A 320 -1.30 13.63 2.63
N GLN A 321 -1.52 14.46 1.60
CA GLN A 321 -0.47 14.92 0.70
C GLN A 321 -0.55 16.44 0.49
N LYS A 322 0.11 17.18 1.38
CA LYS A 322 0.05 18.66 1.44
C LYS A 322 0.53 19.36 0.17
N ASP A 323 1.39 18.69 -0.60
CA ASP A 323 1.98 19.22 -1.82
C ASP A 323 1.21 18.81 -3.08
N SER A 324 0.14 18.01 -2.96
CA SER A 324 -0.67 17.56 -4.10
C SER A 324 -1.37 18.74 -4.78
N HIS A 325 -0.98 19.03 -6.03
CA HIS A 325 -1.62 20.06 -6.84
C HIS A 325 -3.08 19.70 -7.15
N GLU A 326 -3.35 18.44 -7.49
CA GLU A 326 -4.70 17.93 -7.77
C GLU A 326 -5.62 18.12 -6.56
N ALA A 327 -5.15 17.78 -5.35
CA ALA A 327 -5.96 17.94 -4.14
C ALA A 327 -6.27 19.41 -3.85
N LYS A 328 -5.30 20.32 -4.06
CA LYS A 328 -5.51 21.78 -3.93
C LYS A 328 -6.55 22.28 -4.93
N GLU A 329 -6.42 21.92 -6.20
CA GLU A 329 -7.36 22.33 -7.25
C GLU A 329 -8.78 21.85 -6.95
N LYS A 330 -8.94 20.56 -6.60
CA LYS A 330 -10.25 19.99 -6.26
C LYS A 330 -10.85 20.63 -5.01
N LEU A 331 -10.03 20.93 -4.00
CA LEU A 331 -10.48 21.64 -2.80
C LEU A 331 -10.97 23.05 -3.12
N GLU A 332 -10.22 23.82 -3.89
CA GLU A 332 -10.62 25.18 -4.28
C GLU A 332 -11.92 25.16 -5.09
N ARG A 333 -12.05 24.23 -6.03
CA ARG A 333 -13.31 24.02 -6.77
C ARG A 333 -14.47 23.67 -5.83
N ALA A 334 -14.27 22.75 -4.88
CA ALA A 334 -15.29 22.37 -3.91
C ALA A 334 -15.73 23.56 -3.04
N LYS A 335 -14.78 24.39 -2.56
CA LYS A 335 -15.05 25.61 -1.78
C LYS A 335 -15.82 26.64 -2.59
N GLN A 336 -15.47 26.82 -3.88
CA GLN A 336 -16.21 27.72 -4.75
C GLN A 336 -17.66 27.26 -4.96
N LEU A 337 -17.88 25.96 -5.14
CA LEU A 337 -19.23 25.38 -5.26
C LEU A 337 -20.03 25.57 -3.97
N LEU A 338 -19.42 25.30 -2.80
CA LEU A 338 -20.02 25.54 -1.50
C LEU A 338 -20.36 27.02 -1.27
N LYS A 339 -19.47 27.94 -1.67
CA LYS A 339 -19.72 29.38 -1.59
C LYS A 339 -20.93 29.74 -2.46
N LYS A 340 -20.95 29.29 -3.72
CA LYS A 340 -22.06 29.53 -4.65
C LYS A 340 -23.38 28.93 -4.16
N SER A 341 -23.37 27.77 -3.51
CA SER A 341 -24.59 27.16 -2.97
C SER A 341 -25.16 27.90 -1.76
N LYS A 342 -24.31 28.61 -1.01
CA LYS A 342 -24.69 29.46 0.13
C LYS A 342 -25.07 30.88 -0.28
N MET A 343 -24.72 31.30 -1.50
CA MET A 343 -25.10 32.61 -2.02
C MET A 343 -26.59 32.67 -2.32
N LYS A 344 -27.23 33.75 -1.89
CA LYS A 344 -28.64 34.02 -2.17
C LYS A 344 -28.84 34.26 -3.67
N ASP A 345 -29.93 33.73 -4.23
CA ASP A 345 -30.34 34.05 -5.61
C ASP A 345 -31.09 35.38 -5.64
N TYR A 346 -30.40 36.50 -5.81
CA TYR A 346 -31.02 37.84 -5.76
C TYR A 346 -32.04 38.06 -6.89
N TYR A 347 -31.84 37.44 -8.06
CA TYR A 347 -32.80 37.50 -9.15
C TYR A 347 -34.11 36.79 -8.77
N LYS A 348 -34.01 35.62 -8.12
CA LYS A 348 -35.16 34.89 -7.57
C LYS A 348 -35.81 35.65 -6.40
N VAL A 349 -35.02 36.29 -5.53
CA VAL A 349 -35.54 37.15 -4.45
C VAL A 349 -36.37 38.31 -5.00
N LEU A 350 -36.02 38.86 -6.18
CA LEU A 350 -36.83 39.89 -6.86
C LEU A 350 -37.86 39.35 -7.85
N ASP A 351 -37.87 38.05 -8.15
CA ASP A 351 -38.72 37.42 -9.17
C ASP A 351 -38.54 38.06 -10.56
N VAL A 352 -37.27 38.21 -10.96
CA VAL A 352 -36.86 38.73 -12.27
C VAL A 352 -35.90 37.75 -12.94
N PRO A 353 -35.87 37.67 -14.27
CA PRO A 353 -34.88 36.84 -14.97
C PRO A 353 -33.47 37.46 -14.87
N LYS A 354 -32.43 36.65 -15.09
CA LYS A 354 -31.02 37.10 -14.95
C LYS A 354 -30.62 38.20 -15.93
N ASP A 355 -31.28 38.23 -17.09
CA ASP A 355 -31.10 39.25 -18.14
C ASP A 355 -31.99 40.49 -17.94
N ALA A 356 -32.67 40.62 -16.80
CA ALA A 356 -33.51 41.77 -16.50
C ALA A 356 -32.72 43.09 -16.56
N ASP A 357 -33.30 44.09 -17.20
CA ASP A 357 -32.78 45.45 -17.23
C ASP A 357 -33.03 46.18 -15.90
N ASP A 358 -32.30 47.27 -15.65
CA ASP A 358 -32.41 48.04 -14.40
C ASP A 358 -33.83 48.53 -14.14
N ARG A 359 -34.61 48.78 -15.20
CA ARG A 359 -36.00 49.22 -15.10
C ARG A 359 -36.91 48.10 -14.59
N ALA A 360 -36.74 46.88 -15.08
CA ALA A 360 -37.45 45.69 -14.59
C ALA A 360 -37.10 45.38 -13.14
N ILE A 361 -35.81 45.46 -12.78
CA ILE A 361 -35.32 45.24 -11.40
C ILE A 361 -35.94 46.26 -10.43
N LYS A 362 -35.89 47.56 -10.77
CA LYS A 362 -36.51 48.64 -9.94
C LYS A 362 -38.03 48.48 -9.83
N LYS A 363 -38.71 48.07 -10.90
CA LYS A 363 -40.16 47.83 -10.91
C LYS A 363 -40.53 46.65 -10.01
N ALA A 364 -39.78 45.55 -10.10
CA ALA A 364 -39.98 44.36 -9.31
C ALA A 364 -39.73 44.62 -7.81
N TYR A 365 -38.66 45.35 -7.48
CA TYR A 365 -38.40 45.81 -6.11
C TYR A 365 -39.55 46.63 -5.54
N LYS A 366 -40.01 47.67 -6.24
CA LYS A 366 -41.14 48.51 -5.78
C LYS A 366 -42.40 47.67 -5.52
N LYS A 367 -42.69 46.72 -6.40
CA LYS A 367 -43.84 45.81 -6.26
C LYS A 367 -43.67 44.92 -5.01
N LYS A 368 -42.52 44.26 -4.85
CA LYS A 368 -42.25 43.36 -3.73
C LYS A 368 -42.14 44.07 -2.39
N ALA A 369 -41.45 45.21 -2.33
CA ALA A 369 -41.33 46.04 -1.15
C ALA A 369 -42.71 46.54 -0.65
N LEU A 370 -43.61 46.91 -1.57
CA LEU A 370 -44.98 47.31 -1.21
C LEU A 370 -45.80 46.14 -0.64
N THR A 371 -45.62 44.93 -1.18
CA THR A 371 -46.38 43.73 -0.74
C THR A 371 -45.81 43.08 0.51
N MET A 372 -44.51 43.21 0.77
CA MET A 372 -43.81 42.60 1.91
C MET A 372 -43.45 43.62 2.99
N HIS A 373 -44.06 44.81 2.95
CA HIS A 373 -43.90 45.81 4.00
C HIS A 373 -44.51 45.26 5.31
N PRO A 374 -43.82 45.36 6.46
CA PRO A 374 -44.28 44.80 7.74
C PRO A 374 -45.71 45.19 8.12
N ASP A 375 -46.12 46.42 7.76
CA ASP A 375 -47.48 46.94 8.01
C ASP A 375 -48.60 46.36 7.13
N LYS A 376 -48.28 45.65 6.03
CA LYS A 376 -49.26 45.14 5.06
C LYS A 376 -49.38 43.62 5.03
N THR A 377 -48.43 42.89 5.60
CA THR A 377 -48.42 41.42 5.63
C THR A 377 -49.07 40.87 6.91
N LYS A 378 -49.80 39.74 6.78
CA LYS A 378 -50.34 38.96 7.91
C LYS A 378 -49.31 37.96 8.51
N GLU A 379 -48.09 37.94 7.99
CA GLU A 379 -47.00 37.09 8.50
C GLU A 379 -46.47 37.65 9.83
N GLU A 380 -45.86 36.80 10.66
CA GLU A 380 -45.18 37.25 11.88
C GLU A 380 -44.16 38.36 11.55
N SER A 381 -44.20 39.46 12.33
CA SER A 381 -43.44 40.70 12.10
C SER A 381 -41.96 40.44 11.79
N ASP A 382 -41.35 39.49 12.49
CA ASP A 382 -39.94 39.15 12.34
C ASP A 382 -39.62 38.48 10.99
N LEU A 383 -40.52 37.64 10.47
CA LEU A 383 -40.36 37.00 9.17
C LEU A 383 -40.54 38.01 8.02
N ALA A 384 -41.51 38.91 8.15
CA ALA A 384 -41.74 39.99 7.19
C ALA A 384 -40.53 40.94 7.12
N ASN A 385 -39.96 41.33 8.27
CA ASN A 385 -38.76 42.16 8.35
C ASN A 385 -37.56 41.50 7.65
N ARG A 386 -37.33 40.19 7.86
CA ARG A 386 -36.25 39.45 7.19
C ARG A 386 -36.42 39.43 5.68
N LYS A 387 -37.61 39.08 5.20
CA LYS A 387 -37.92 39.05 3.75
C LYS A 387 -37.81 40.43 3.13
N PHE A 388 -38.23 41.48 3.83
CA PHE A 388 -38.11 42.86 3.36
C PHE A 388 -36.64 43.29 3.25
N HIS A 389 -35.79 42.94 4.23
CA HIS A 389 -34.35 43.14 4.14
C HIS A 389 -33.73 42.38 2.97
N GLU A 390 -34.10 41.12 2.73
CA GLU A 390 -33.62 40.36 1.57
C GLU A 390 -34.00 41.01 0.23
N ILE A 391 -35.22 41.55 0.12
CA ILE A 391 -35.68 42.26 -1.07
C ILE A 391 -34.89 43.55 -1.29
N ALA A 392 -34.58 44.29 -0.22
CA ALA A 392 -33.76 45.49 -0.28
C ALA A 392 -32.31 45.19 -0.67
N GLU A 393 -31.71 44.16 -0.05
CA GLU A 393 -30.38 43.64 -0.35
C GLU A 393 -30.27 43.22 -1.83
N ALA A 394 -31.27 42.47 -2.33
CA ALA A 394 -31.32 42.05 -3.73
C ALA A 394 -31.38 43.23 -4.70
N HIS A 395 -32.15 44.27 -4.37
CA HIS A 395 -32.21 45.49 -5.19
C HIS A 395 -30.88 46.25 -5.17
N GLU A 396 -30.23 46.38 -4.02
CA GLU A 396 -28.92 47.03 -3.89
C GLU A 396 -27.87 46.32 -4.75
N VAL A 397 -27.76 45.00 -4.66
CA VAL A 397 -26.77 44.22 -5.41
C VAL A 397 -27.05 44.27 -6.92
N LEU A 398 -28.31 44.15 -7.34
CA LEU A 398 -28.67 44.04 -8.76
C LEU A 398 -28.76 45.38 -9.49
N THR A 399 -28.81 46.52 -8.77
CA THR A 399 -28.84 47.86 -9.40
C THR A 399 -27.48 48.57 -9.43
N ASP A 400 -26.49 48.06 -8.69
CA ASP A 400 -25.10 48.50 -8.76
C ASP A 400 -24.34 47.66 -9.80
N PRO A 401 -23.79 48.26 -10.88
CA PRO A 401 -23.12 47.52 -11.95
C PRO A 401 -21.92 46.68 -11.48
N GLU A 402 -21.17 47.16 -10.50
CA GLU A 402 -19.99 46.45 -9.99
C GLU A 402 -20.39 45.28 -9.09
N LYS A 403 -21.35 45.50 -8.18
CA LYS A 403 -21.89 44.44 -7.31
C LYS A 403 -22.62 43.38 -8.13
N ARG A 404 -23.41 43.77 -9.14
CA ARG A 404 -24.07 42.84 -10.06
C ARG A 404 -23.05 42.02 -10.84
N ALA A 405 -21.99 42.65 -11.37
CA ALA A 405 -20.94 41.93 -12.07
C ALA A 405 -20.15 40.98 -11.16
N LYS A 406 -19.83 41.37 -9.92
CA LYS A 406 -19.21 40.49 -8.90
C LYS A 406 -20.12 39.29 -8.60
N TYR A 407 -21.39 39.56 -8.34
CA TYR A 407 -22.40 38.54 -8.09
C TYR A 407 -22.56 37.56 -9.26
N ASP A 408 -22.63 38.05 -10.49
CA ASP A 408 -22.77 37.24 -11.70
C ASP A 408 -21.51 36.37 -11.97
N ARG A 409 -20.33 36.79 -11.48
CA ARG A 409 -19.11 35.96 -11.45
C ARG A 409 -19.07 34.93 -10.31
N GLY A 410 -20.03 34.97 -9.38
CA GLY A 410 -20.09 34.12 -8.19
C GLY A 410 -19.19 34.61 -7.05
N GLU A 411 -18.82 35.88 -7.06
CA GLU A 411 -18.15 36.56 -5.95
C GLU A 411 -19.20 37.10 -4.97
N ASP A 412 -18.85 37.25 -3.69
CA ASP A 412 -19.76 37.82 -2.69
C ASP A 412 -19.83 39.34 -2.92
N PRO A 413 -21.00 39.91 -3.29
CA PRO A 413 -21.11 41.32 -3.65
C PRO A 413 -21.18 42.26 -2.44
N ILE A 414 -21.29 41.72 -1.21
CA ILE A 414 -21.53 42.48 0.02
C ILE A 414 -20.37 42.36 1.01
N ASN A 415 -19.69 41.22 1.10
CA ASN A 415 -18.51 41.05 1.95
C ASN A 415 -17.20 41.36 1.21
N GLU A 416 -16.75 42.60 1.30
CA GLU A 416 -15.34 42.93 1.11
C GLU A 416 -14.60 42.77 2.45
N GLN A 417 -13.87 41.66 2.64
CA GLN A 417 -12.65 41.77 3.44
C GLN A 417 -11.62 42.49 2.56
N PRO A 418 -11.07 43.64 2.96
CA PRO A 418 -10.10 44.34 2.14
C PRO A 418 -8.85 43.46 2.03
N GLN A 419 -8.56 42.95 0.83
CA GLN A 419 -7.19 42.57 0.47
C GLN A 419 -6.40 43.87 0.32
N GLY A 420 -6.01 44.44 1.48
CA GLY A 420 -5.18 45.61 1.58
C GLY A 420 -3.71 45.24 1.43
N ASN A 421 -3.13 45.65 0.31
CA ASN A 421 -1.70 45.85 0.11
C ASN A 421 -1.09 46.58 1.33
N PRO A 422 0.02 46.11 1.94
CA PRO A 422 0.55 46.72 3.15
C PRO A 422 1.34 47.98 2.80
N GLY A 423 0.71 49.14 2.89
CA GLY A 423 1.43 50.40 2.79
C GLY A 423 0.56 51.60 2.42
N GLN A 424 -0.07 52.19 3.43
CA GLN A 424 -0.11 53.62 3.74
C GLN A 424 -1.28 53.87 4.69
N GLY A 425 -0.95 54.26 5.92
CA GLY A 425 -1.92 54.53 6.97
C GLY A 425 -2.58 55.90 6.81
N PHE A 426 -3.79 56.03 7.33
CA PHE A 426 -4.15 56.92 8.45
C PHE A 426 -5.66 56.78 8.79
N PRO A 427 -6.14 57.25 9.95
CA PRO A 427 -6.84 56.40 10.91
C PRO A 427 -8.28 56.86 11.17
N PHE A 428 -9.18 55.96 11.55
CA PHE A 428 -10.14 56.26 12.61
C PHE A 428 -10.73 54.94 13.08
N GLY A 429 -10.36 54.53 14.29
CA GLY A 429 -10.98 53.41 14.98
C GLY A 429 -12.29 53.84 15.62
N PHE A 430 -13.26 52.93 15.63
CA PHE A 430 -14.21 52.84 16.72
C PHE A 430 -14.42 51.36 17.03
N GLY A 431 -13.77 50.93 18.11
CA GLY A 431 -14.06 49.67 18.77
C GLY A 431 -15.25 49.83 19.71
N GLY A 432 -16.01 48.75 19.83
CA GLY A 432 -16.53 48.29 21.12
C GLY A 432 -17.86 48.89 21.60
N GLY A 433 -18.90 48.06 21.48
CA GLY A 433 -19.70 47.64 22.65
C GLY A 433 -20.91 48.50 23.05
N GLY A 434 -22.02 47.81 23.35
CA GLY A 434 -23.05 48.32 24.27
C GLY A 434 -24.42 48.50 23.64
N GLY A 435 -25.39 47.78 24.19
CA GLY A 435 -26.80 47.86 23.82
C GLY A 435 -27.39 49.28 23.93
N GLY A 436 -28.29 49.58 22.99
CA GLY A 436 -29.09 50.78 22.97
C GLY A 436 -30.18 50.63 21.92
N SER A 437 -31.41 50.39 22.35
CA SER A 437 -32.61 50.49 21.54
C SER A 437 -32.70 51.87 20.89
N HIS A 438 -32.59 51.94 19.56
CA HIS A 438 -32.83 53.15 18.79
C HIS A 438 -33.99 52.92 17.82
N HIS A 439 -35.12 53.51 18.19
CA HIS A 439 -36.25 53.78 17.30
C HIS A 439 -35.78 54.68 16.15
N PHE A 440 -36.02 54.25 14.92
CA PHE A 440 -35.93 55.11 13.73
C PHE A 440 -37.34 55.49 13.28
N THR A 441 -37.67 56.79 13.38
CA THR A 441 -38.85 57.41 12.79
C THR A 441 -38.47 58.01 11.43
N PHE A 442 -39.21 57.67 10.38
CA PHE A 442 -39.09 58.34 9.07
C PHE A 442 -40.07 59.50 8.96
N HIS A 443 -39.60 60.64 8.46
CA HIS A 443 -40.46 61.71 7.91
C HIS A 443 -40.40 61.63 6.39
N PHE A 444 -41.58 61.56 5.77
CA PHE A 444 -41.72 61.74 4.33
C PHE A 444 -41.89 63.22 4.02
N GLY A 445 -41.08 63.72 3.09
CA GLY A 445 -41.28 64.97 2.36
C GLY A 445 -41.32 64.67 0.87
#